data_AF-A0A968VZS2-F1
#
_entry.id   AF-A0A968VZS2-F1
#
_cell.length_a   1.000
_cell.length_b   1.000
_cell.length_c   1.000
_cell.angle_alpha   90.00
_cell.angle_beta   90.00
_cell.angle_gamma   90.00
#
_symmetry.space_group_name_H-M   'P 1'
#
loop_
_entity.id
_entity.type
_entity.pdbx_description
1 polymer ?
#
loop_
_entity_poly.entity_id
_entity_poly.type
_entity_poly.pdbx_seq_one_letter_code
_entity_poly.pdbx_strand_id
1 'polypeptide(L)'
;MIRSICQINDSLYCLAGFRAYLFDGTQSWQFGGSPKLNVAISLSAHVTPSNEIWIGTSEYGVFHNDGKNWNMYTVKDGITGNDINCIYGVNNKNIWVGSSKGLSYFDGFSWTPNFMGYTYPCSHIDIDKKGSFWFNSREPFQSVNFLPDSVAPETRVTNYSEKVSYFSNLTFSWKGIDPWETNSSEELVYSYRIDNENWSPFVRQTSKNYFKLPNGQHSFEVRARDSDLNIDHTPAKVYFTVIPPVYMQKWFLTLMATFVSLIAFLLARIFLKNKKIHELDTLKLKLFTNISHELRTPFNVNSRAVGETYALNPGQQNHSRTTETLSTPIRKGSCGW
;
A
#
# COMPACT_ATOMS: atom_id res chain seq x y z
N MET A 1 -45.38 -22.49 -8.01
CA MET A 1 -44.97 -23.53 -7.04
C MET A 1 -43.79 -23.00 -6.24
N ILE A 2 -43.85 -23.08 -4.91
CA ILE A 2 -42.75 -22.70 -4.01
C ILE A 2 -41.80 -23.89 -3.92
N ARG A 3 -40.49 -23.63 -3.95
CA ARG A 3 -39.39 -24.60 -3.93
C ARG A 3 -38.62 -24.61 -2.62
N SER A 4 -38.44 -23.44 -2.00
CA SER A 4 -37.80 -23.28 -0.69
C SER A 4 -38.48 -22.18 0.13
N ILE A 5 -38.46 -22.34 1.45
CA ILE A 5 -38.99 -21.38 2.43
C ILE A 5 -37.93 -21.22 3.51
N CYS A 6 -37.57 -19.98 3.83
CA CYS A 6 -36.63 -19.66 4.91
C CYS A 6 -37.19 -18.55 5.79
N GLN A 7 -37.01 -18.66 7.09
CA GLN A 7 -37.36 -17.60 8.03
C GLN A 7 -36.23 -16.57 8.08
N ILE A 8 -36.57 -15.29 7.95
CA ILE A 8 -35.62 -14.17 8.09
C ILE A 8 -35.62 -13.64 9.52
N ASN A 9 -36.81 -13.49 10.11
CA ASN A 9 -37.01 -13.13 11.52
C ASN A 9 -38.38 -13.64 11.97
N ASP A 10 -38.79 -13.31 13.19
CA ASP A 10 -40.03 -13.81 13.80
C ASP A 10 -41.29 -13.60 12.95
N SER A 11 -41.31 -12.56 12.11
CA SER A 11 -42.48 -12.16 11.32
C SER A 11 -42.28 -12.20 9.81
N LEU A 12 -41.11 -12.59 9.31
CA LEU A 12 -40.78 -12.45 7.88
C LEU A 12 -40.11 -13.71 7.32
N TYR A 13 -40.60 -14.15 6.17
CA TYR A 13 -40.15 -15.34 5.46
C TYR A 13 -39.72 -14.99 4.04
N CYS A 14 -38.66 -15.65 3.56
CA CYS A 14 -38.24 -15.67 2.17
C CYS A 14 -38.84 -16.92 1.50
N LEU A 15 -39.60 -16.71 0.42
CA LEU A 15 -40.16 -17.77 -0.41
C LEU A 15 -39.42 -17.77 -1.75
N ALA A 16 -38.76 -18.87 -2.09
CA ALA A 16 -38.15 -19.09 -3.39
C ALA A 16 -38.98 -20.10 -4.19
N GLY A 17 -39.30 -19.77 -5.44
CA GLY A 17 -40.02 -20.66 -6.35
C GLY A 17 -39.97 -20.15 -7.78
N PHE A 18 -41.13 -19.91 -8.39
CA PHE A 18 -41.16 -19.27 -9.71
C PHE A 18 -40.46 -17.89 -9.70
N ARG A 19 -40.50 -17.20 -8.57
CA ARG A 19 -39.75 -15.98 -8.25
C ARG A 19 -39.44 -15.97 -6.75
N ALA A 20 -38.61 -15.03 -6.32
CA ALA A 20 -38.36 -14.74 -4.92
C ALA A 20 -39.39 -13.74 -4.37
N TYR A 21 -39.96 -14.04 -3.20
CA TYR A 21 -40.89 -13.18 -2.49
C TYR A 21 -40.54 -13.09 -1.01
N LEU A 22 -40.86 -11.95 -0.41
CA LEU A 22 -40.99 -11.77 1.03
C LEU A 22 -42.43 -12.04 1.43
N PHE A 23 -42.62 -12.63 2.61
CA PHE A 23 -43.94 -12.96 3.15
C PHE A 23 -43.98 -12.71 4.65
N ASP A 24 -44.97 -11.94 5.13
CA ASP A 24 -45.09 -11.57 6.56
C ASP A 24 -46.10 -12.42 7.35
N GLY A 25 -46.62 -13.49 6.74
CA GLY A 25 -47.74 -14.27 7.28
C GLY A 25 -49.09 -13.89 6.69
N THR A 26 -49.21 -12.70 6.08
CA THR A 26 -50.47 -12.19 5.51
C THR A 26 -50.37 -11.77 4.06
N GLN A 27 -49.29 -11.09 3.69
CA GLN A 27 -49.06 -10.53 2.36
C GLN A 27 -47.69 -10.92 1.84
N SER A 28 -47.56 -10.98 0.51
CA SER A 28 -46.30 -11.25 -0.15
C SER A 28 -45.94 -10.17 -1.17
N TRP A 29 -44.68 -9.78 -1.22
CA TRP A 29 -44.16 -8.81 -2.19
C TRP A 29 -42.77 -9.20 -2.69
N GLN A 30 -42.36 -8.61 -3.80
CA GLN A 30 -41.05 -8.87 -4.39
C GLN A 30 -39.93 -8.10 -3.67
N PHE A 31 -38.70 -8.57 -3.79
CA PHE A 31 -37.55 -7.90 -3.20
C PHE A 31 -37.26 -6.55 -3.89
N GLY A 32 -37.03 -5.50 -3.09
CA GLY A 32 -36.51 -4.24 -3.59
C GLY A 32 -35.01 -4.33 -3.91
N GLY A 33 -34.54 -3.52 -4.88
CA GLY A 33 -33.10 -3.36 -5.16
C GLY A 33 -32.47 -4.39 -6.10
N SER A 34 -33.19 -5.41 -6.57
CA SER A 34 -32.67 -6.42 -7.51
C SER A 34 -33.67 -6.80 -8.61
N PRO A 35 -33.84 -5.97 -9.68
CA PRO A 35 -34.80 -6.25 -10.75
C PRO A 35 -34.60 -7.60 -11.45
N LYS A 36 -33.34 -8.06 -11.57
CA LYS A 36 -33.00 -9.37 -12.15
C LYS A 36 -33.52 -10.54 -11.30
N LEU A 37 -33.43 -10.43 -9.98
CA LEU A 37 -33.97 -11.45 -9.07
C LEU A 37 -35.48 -11.58 -9.23
N ASN A 38 -36.18 -10.45 -9.41
CA ASN A 38 -37.64 -10.41 -9.50
C ASN A 38 -38.22 -11.02 -10.79
N VAL A 39 -37.38 -11.32 -11.78
CA VAL A 39 -37.76 -12.03 -13.01
C VAL A 39 -37.19 -13.44 -13.08
N ALA A 40 -36.25 -13.78 -12.21
CA ALA A 40 -35.57 -15.07 -12.18
C ALA A 40 -36.40 -16.15 -11.48
N ILE A 41 -36.27 -17.39 -11.96
CA ILE A 41 -36.76 -18.56 -11.22
C ILE A 41 -35.77 -18.88 -10.10
N SER A 42 -36.27 -18.85 -8.86
CA SER A 42 -35.51 -19.08 -7.63
C SER A 42 -35.70 -20.52 -7.17
N LEU A 43 -34.64 -21.32 -7.24
CA LEU A 43 -34.70 -22.75 -6.94
C LEU A 43 -34.42 -23.05 -5.47
N SER A 44 -33.60 -22.21 -4.83
CA SER A 44 -33.22 -22.36 -3.43
C SER A 44 -33.08 -21.00 -2.76
N ALA A 45 -33.29 -20.98 -1.45
CA ALA A 45 -33.01 -19.84 -0.60
C ALA A 45 -32.40 -20.37 0.70
N HIS A 46 -31.59 -19.53 1.33
CA HIS A 46 -31.02 -19.75 2.66
C HIS A 46 -30.88 -18.40 3.36
N VAL A 47 -31.13 -18.39 4.67
CA VAL A 47 -30.92 -17.20 5.51
C VAL A 47 -29.91 -17.56 6.59
N THR A 48 -28.86 -16.76 6.71
CA THR A 48 -27.81 -16.98 7.72
C THR A 48 -28.27 -16.48 9.10
N PRO A 49 -27.59 -16.87 10.20
CA PRO A 49 -27.92 -16.39 11.54
C PRO A 49 -27.84 -14.87 11.73
N SER A 50 -27.19 -14.13 10.83
CA SER A 50 -27.14 -12.66 10.84
C SER A 50 -28.22 -12.02 9.96
N ASN A 51 -29.19 -12.80 9.48
CA ASN A 51 -30.25 -12.38 8.57
C ASN A 51 -29.78 -11.96 7.17
N GLU A 52 -28.62 -12.46 6.71
CA GLU A 52 -28.23 -12.30 5.31
C GLU A 52 -28.98 -13.33 4.45
N ILE A 53 -29.45 -12.89 3.28
CA ILE A 53 -30.31 -13.72 2.43
C ILE A 53 -29.51 -14.17 1.20
N TRP A 54 -29.50 -15.47 0.96
CA TRP A 54 -28.87 -16.09 -0.19
C TRP A 54 -29.92 -16.79 -1.04
N ILE A 55 -29.99 -16.47 -2.33
CA ILE A 55 -30.99 -17.02 -3.25
C ILE A 55 -30.29 -17.59 -4.48
N GLY A 56 -30.52 -18.88 -4.71
CA GLY A 56 -30.06 -19.59 -5.88
C GLY A 56 -31.08 -19.48 -7.00
N THR A 57 -30.63 -19.07 -8.18
CA THR A 57 -31.48 -18.95 -9.36
C THR A 57 -31.13 -19.98 -10.43
N SER A 58 -32.07 -20.27 -11.32
CA SER A 58 -31.88 -21.20 -12.43
C SER A 58 -30.88 -20.74 -13.49
N GLU A 59 -30.61 -19.43 -13.61
CA GLU A 59 -29.84 -18.89 -14.75
C GLU A 59 -28.83 -17.80 -14.39
N TYR A 60 -29.02 -17.08 -13.28
CA TYR A 60 -28.25 -15.87 -12.95
C TYR A 60 -27.27 -16.06 -11.80
N GLY A 61 -27.08 -17.30 -11.34
CA GLY A 61 -26.21 -17.63 -10.23
C GLY A 61 -26.88 -17.33 -8.89
N VAL A 62 -26.07 -16.80 -7.97
CA VAL A 62 -26.45 -16.57 -6.58
C VAL A 62 -26.68 -15.09 -6.33
N PHE A 63 -27.83 -14.74 -5.77
CA PHE A 63 -28.08 -13.42 -5.23
C PHE A 63 -27.85 -13.43 -3.72
N HIS A 64 -27.09 -12.45 -3.22
CA HIS A 64 -26.79 -12.28 -1.80
C HIS A 64 -27.23 -10.89 -1.35
N ASN A 65 -27.98 -10.84 -0.26
CA ASN A 65 -28.34 -9.59 0.41
C ASN A 65 -27.61 -9.52 1.75
N ASP A 66 -26.72 -8.54 1.88
CA ASP A 66 -25.94 -8.27 3.11
C ASP A 66 -26.73 -7.45 4.15
N GLY A 67 -28.02 -7.21 3.91
CA GLY A 67 -28.90 -6.35 4.69
C GLY A 67 -28.97 -4.91 4.20
N LYS A 68 -28.10 -4.51 3.25
CA LYS A 68 -28.08 -3.17 2.65
C LYS A 68 -28.18 -3.22 1.13
N ASN A 69 -27.42 -4.10 0.49
CA ASN A 69 -27.26 -4.20 -0.96
C ASN A 69 -27.44 -5.63 -1.44
N TRP A 70 -27.88 -5.75 -2.70
CA TRP A 70 -27.88 -7.02 -3.42
C TRP A 70 -26.60 -7.16 -4.25
N ASN A 71 -25.87 -8.24 -4.00
CA ASN A 71 -24.77 -8.70 -4.83
C ASN A 71 -25.21 -9.92 -5.65
N MET A 72 -24.66 -10.06 -6.85
CA MET A 72 -24.92 -11.19 -7.73
C MET A 72 -23.59 -11.86 -8.07
N TYR A 73 -23.49 -13.14 -7.75
CA TYR A 73 -22.32 -13.96 -8.01
C TYR A 73 -22.61 -14.97 -9.13
N THR A 74 -21.67 -15.08 -10.06
CA THR A 74 -21.76 -15.90 -11.26
C THR A 74 -20.50 -16.75 -11.43
N VAL A 75 -20.42 -17.51 -12.52
CA VAL A 75 -19.19 -18.22 -12.91
C VAL A 75 -17.97 -17.28 -13.02
N LYS A 76 -18.16 -15.99 -13.33
CA LYS A 76 -17.07 -15.02 -13.38
C LYS A 76 -16.44 -14.73 -12.01
N ASP A 77 -17.20 -14.99 -10.94
CA ASP A 77 -16.81 -14.72 -9.56
C ASP A 77 -16.24 -15.97 -8.86
N GLY A 78 -16.20 -17.12 -9.56
CA GLY A 78 -15.61 -18.37 -9.07
C GLY A 78 -16.61 -19.47 -8.72
N ILE A 79 -17.90 -19.31 -9.03
CA ILE A 79 -18.89 -20.40 -8.89
C ILE A 79 -18.79 -21.37 -10.09
N THR A 80 -19.07 -22.65 -9.89
CA THR A 80 -19.02 -23.69 -10.93
C THR A 80 -20.09 -23.54 -12.02
N GLY A 81 -21.27 -23.03 -11.68
CA GLY A 81 -22.41 -22.85 -12.58
C GLY A 81 -23.32 -21.69 -12.15
N ASN A 82 -24.11 -21.18 -13.09
CA ASN A 82 -25.10 -20.13 -12.81
C ASN A 82 -26.49 -20.72 -12.49
N ASP A 83 -26.66 -22.02 -12.64
CA ASP A 83 -27.87 -22.77 -12.40
C ASP A 83 -27.82 -23.40 -11.01
N ILE A 84 -28.31 -22.66 -10.02
CA ILE A 84 -28.12 -22.99 -8.61
C ILE A 84 -29.28 -23.85 -8.12
N ASN A 85 -29.03 -25.13 -7.91
CA ASN A 85 -30.03 -26.08 -7.45
C ASN A 85 -30.24 -26.04 -5.94
N CYS A 86 -29.17 -25.83 -5.18
CA CYS A 86 -29.21 -25.81 -3.72
C CYS A 86 -28.19 -24.84 -3.14
N ILE A 87 -28.54 -24.28 -1.98
CA ILE A 87 -27.66 -23.44 -1.15
C ILE A 87 -27.78 -23.95 0.28
N TYR A 88 -26.65 -24.08 0.95
CA TYR A 88 -26.59 -24.41 2.36
C TYR A 88 -25.54 -23.56 3.04
N GLY A 89 -25.93 -22.81 4.07
CA GLY A 89 -25.02 -22.00 4.87
C GLY A 89 -24.93 -22.50 6.30
N VAL A 90 -23.71 -22.60 6.83
CA VAL A 90 -23.49 -22.82 8.27
C VAL A 90 -23.44 -21.48 8.99
N ASN A 91 -22.83 -20.48 8.36
CA ASN A 91 -22.74 -19.10 8.82
C ASN A 91 -22.46 -18.19 7.61
N ASN A 92 -22.35 -16.88 7.83
CA ASN A 92 -22.14 -15.88 6.78
C ASN A 92 -20.87 -16.08 5.94
N LYS A 93 -19.92 -16.86 6.44
CA LYS A 93 -18.62 -17.11 5.82
C LYS A 93 -18.48 -18.52 5.30
N ASN A 94 -19.45 -19.40 5.52
CA ASN A 94 -19.37 -20.80 5.14
C ASN A 94 -20.65 -21.16 4.40
N ILE A 95 -20.68 -20.85 3.10
CA ILE A 95 -21.83 -21.11 2.22
C ILE A 95 -21.42 -22.10 1.13
N TRP A 96 -22.15 -23.19 1.01
CA TRP A 96 -22.03 -24.15 -0.08
C TRP A 96 -23.16 -23.96 -1.07
N VAL A 97 -22.81 -24.07 -2.34
CA VAL A 97 -23.72 -23.88 -3.46
C VAL A 97 -23.54 -25.01 -4.45
N GLY A 98 -24.64 -25.72 -4.74
CA GLY A 98 -24.66 -26.78 -5.74
C GLY A 98 -25.27 -26.30 -7.05
N SER A 99 -24.55 -26.52 -8.16
CA SER A 99 -25.04 -26.30 -9.53
C SER A 99 -25.08 -27.61 -10.32
N SER A 100 -25.54 -27.60 -11.58
CA SER A 100 -25.39 -28.78 -12.46
C SER A 100 -23.92 -29.11 -12.77
N LYS A 101 -22.99 -28.18 -12.57
CA LYS A 101 -21.58 -28.33 -12.93
C LYS A 101 -20.66 -28.72 -11.78
N GLY A 102 -21.16 -28.72 -10.54
CA GLY A 102 -20.33 -29.00 -9.39
C GLY A 102 -20.79 -28.31 -8.12
N LEU A 103 -19.97 -28.49 -7.08
CA LEU A 103 -20.10 -27.85 -5.78
C LEU A 103 -19.15 -26.65 -5.71
N SER A 104 -19.65 -25.51 -5.21
CA SER A 104 -18.86 -24.32 -4.93
C SER A 104 -18.96 -23.97 -3.46
N TYR A 105 -17.86 -23.46 -2.90
CA TYR A 105 -17.77 -23.04 -1.51
C TYR A 105 -17.39 -21.56 -1.41
N PHE A 106 -18.09 -20.79 -0.59
CA PHE A 106 -17.78 -19.40 -0.29
C PHE A 106 -17.28 -19.29 1.15
N ASP A 107 -16.12 -18.66 1.30
CA ASP A 107 -15.41 -18.54 2.58
C ASP A 107 -15.60 -17.20 3.31
N GLY A 108 -16.56 -16.40 2.86
CA GLY A 108 -16.79 -15.03 3.32
C GLY A 108 -16.02 -13.97 2.53
N PHE A 109 -15.06 -14.38 1.71
CA PHE A 109 -14.27 -13.46 0.87
C PHE A 109 -14.28 -13.87 -0.61
N SER A 110 -14.09 -15.16 -0.91
CA SER A 110 -13.97 -15.66 -2.27
C SER A 110 -14.68 -17.00 -2.47
N TRP A 111 -14.97 -17.30 -3.73
CA TRP A 111 -15.53 -18.58 -4.15
C TRP A 111 -14.43 -19.56 -4.54
N THR A 112 -14.57 -20.80 -4.07
CA THR A 112 -13.76 -21.95 -4.48
C THR A 112 -14.64 -22.87 -5.33
N PRO A 113 -14.39 -22.99 -6.64
CA PRO A 113 -15.11 -23.91 -7.51
C PRO A 113 -14.64 -25.34 -7.30
N ASN A 114 -15.50 -26.31 -7.63
CA ASN A 114 -15.22 -27.75 -7.53
C ASN A 114 -14.65 -28.11 -6.16
N PHE A 115 -15.32 -27.66 -5.10
CA PHE A 115 -14.87 -27.91 -3.72
C PHE A 115 -14.63 -29.41 -3.52
N MET A 116 -13.44 -29.78 -3.01
CA MET A 116 -12.96 -31.16 -2.89
C MET A 116 -12.94 -31.97 -4.20
N GLY A 117 -12.76 -31.29 -5.34
CA GLY A 117 -12.82 -31.92 -6.65
C GLY A 117 -14.22 -32.38 -7.08
N TYR A 118 -15.29 -31.95 -6.38
CA TYR A 118 -16.65 -32.36 -6.71
C TYR A 118 -17.17 -31.66 -7.98
N THR A 119 -17.11 -32.37 -9.10
CA THR A 119 -17.50 -31.88 -10.44
C THR A 119 -18.85 -32.42 -10.94
N TYR A 120 -19.60 -33.12 -10.10
CA TYR A 120 -20.91 -33.68 -10.45
C TYR A 120 -22.03 -32.68 -10.15
N PRO A 121 -23.23 -32.80 -10.77
CA PRO A 121 -24.38 -32.00 -10.38
C PRO A 121 -24.66 -32.13 -8.88
N CYS A 122 -24.78 -31.02 -8.17
CA CYS A 122 -25.15 -31.02 -6.75
C CYS A 122 -26.57 -30.46 -6.62
N SER A 123 -27.49 -31.32 -6.20
CA SER A 123 -28.93 -31.05 -6.13
C SER A 123 -29.45 -30.79 -4.72
N HIS A 124 -28.75 -31.32 -3.71
CA HIS A 124 -29.09 -31.12 -2.30
C HIS A 124 -27.85 -31.22 -1.42
N ILE A 125 -27.82 -30.41 -0.36
CA ILE A 125 -26.76 -30.37 0.65
C ILE A 125 -27.45 -30.41 2.00
N ASP A 126 -27.01 -31.32 2.87
CA ASP A 126 -27.51 -31.43 4.24
C ASP A 126 -26.37 -31.80 5.19
N ILE A 127 -26.57 -31.57 6.49
CA ILE A 127 -25.60 -31.94 7.52
C ILE A 127 -26.24 -32.94 8.50
N ASP A 128 -25.51 -33.99 8.85
CA ASP A 128 -25.97 -34.92 9.87
C ASP A 128 -25.67 -34.43 11.30
N LYS A 129 -26.18 -35.16 12.29
CA LYS A 129 -25.98 -34.84 13.73
C LYS A 129 -24.52 -34.92 14.19
N LYS A 130 -23.65 -35.58 13.42
CA LYS A 130 -22.21 -35.71 13.71
C LYS A 130 -21.41 -34.60 13.06
N GLY A 131 -22.03 -33.75 12.23
CA GLY A 131 -21.37 -32.68 11.50
C GLY A 131 -20.88 -33.10 10.11
N SER A 132 -21.24 -34.30 9.63
CA SER A 132 -20.90 -34.71 8.27
C SER A 132 -21.82 -34.06 7.24
N PHE A 133 -21.23 -33.51 6.20
CA PHE A 133 -21.93 -32.94 5.05
C PHE A 133 -22.26 -34.03 4.04
N TRP A 134 -23.48 -33.98 3.52
CA TRP A 134 -23.98 -34.89 2.50
C TRP A 134 -24.28 -34.10 1.23
N PHE A 135 -23.53 -34.38 0.17
CA PHE A 135 -23.75 -33.79 -1.15
C PHE A 135 -24.43 -34.82 -2.06
N ASN A 136 -25.60 -34.47 -2.60
CA ASN A 136 -26.42 -35.40 -3.37
C ASN A 136 -26.58 -34.93 -4.82
N SER A 137 -26.30 -35.82 -5.76
CA SER A 137 -26.62 -35.70 -7.18
C SER A 137 -27.86 -36.52 -7.53
N ARG A 138 -28.65 -36.05 -8.50
CA ARG A 138 -29.87 -36.76 -8.94
C ARG A 138 -29.61 -37.65 -10.16
N GLU A 139 -28.73 -37.23 -11.09
CA GLU A 139 -28.54 -37.89 -12.39
C GLU A 139 -27.05 -37.86 -12.82
N PRO A 140 -26.30 -38.96 -12.63
CA PRO A 140 -26.68 -40.17 -11.90
C PRO A 140 -26.90 -39.89 -10.41
N PHE A 141 -27.71 -40.71 -9.73
CA PHE A 141 -27.82 -40.59 -8.29
C PHE A 141 -26.47 -40.91 -7.64
N GLN A 142 -25.93 -39.95 -6.90
CA GLN A 142 -24.69 -40.09 -6.15
C GLN A 142 -24.84 -39.36 -4.83
N SER A 143 -24.35 -39.96 -3.75
CA SER A 143 -24.31 -39.34 -2.43
C SER A 143 -22.88 -39.39 -1.93
N VAL A 144 -22.30 -38.23 -1.65
CA VAL A 144 -20.95 -38.09 -1.11
C VAL A 144 -21.07 -37.60 0.33
N ASN A 145 -20.51 -38.38 1.24
CA ASN A 145 -20.36 -38.01 2.64
C ASN A 145 -18.97 -37.39 2.85
N PHE A 146 -18.96 -36.19 3.39
CA PHE A 146 -17.75 -35.49 3.81
C PHE A 146 -17.84 -35.18 5.29
N LEU A 147 -16.94 -35.78 6.08
CA LEU A 147 -16.72 -35.39 7.46
C LEU A 147 -15.40 -34.61 7.50
N PRO A 148 -15.43 -33.29 7.71
CA PRO A 148 -14.21 -32.53 7.89
C PRO A 148 -13.42 -33.13 9.05
N ASP A 149 -12.11 -33.26 8.88
CA ASP A 149 -11.29 -33.56 10.04
C ASP A 149 -11.23 -32.35 11.00
N SER A 150 -10.49 -32.46 12.10
CA SER A 150 -10.33 -31.37 13.07
C SER A 150 -8.88 -30.96 13.29
N VAL A 151 -7.98 -31.42 12.42
CA VAL A 151 -6.53 -31.21 12.56
C VAL A 151 -6.14 -30.01 11.72
N ALA A 152 -5.95 -28.87 12.37
CA ALA A 152 -5.50 -27.68 11.68
C ALA A 152 -4.07 -27.82 11.14
N PRO A 153 -3.76 -27.22 9.98
CA PRO A 153 -2.39 -27.16 9.47
C PRO A 153 -1.49 -26.27 10.33
N GLU A 154 -0.18 -26.51 10.29
CA GLU A 154 0.84 -25.63 10.90
C GLU A 154 1.42 -24.67 9.87
N THR A 155 1.48 -23.38 10.19
CA THR A 155 2.12 -22.37 9.34
C THR A 155 3.48 -21.95 9.89
N ARG A 156 4.47 -21.72 9.00
CA ARG A 156 5.78 -21.19 9.37
C ARG A 156 6.24 -20.14 8.37
N VAL A 157 6.73 -19.01 8.88
CA VAL A 157 7.42 -18.01 8.04
C VAL A 157 8.83 -18.52 7.75
N THR A 158 9.19 -18.62 6.48
CA THR A 158 10.46 -19.20 6.03
C THR A 158 11.50 -18.14 5.68
N ASN A 159 11.06 -16.98 5.20
CA ASN A 159 11.95 -15.89 4.82
C ASN A 159 11.35 -14.54 5.20
N TYR A 160 12.10 -13.76 5.98
CA TYR A 160 11.82 -12.36 6.30
C TYR A 160 13.09 -11.67 6.79
N SER A 161 13.08 -10.34 6.78
CA SER A 161 14.17 -9.52 7.33
C SER A 161 13.72 -8.86 8.63
N GLU A 162 14.47 -9.08 9.73
CA GLU A 162 14.17 -8.46 11.03
C GLU A 162 14.31 -6.92 11.01
N LYS A 163 15.23 -6.41 10.18
CA LYS A 163 15.49 -4.98 10.03
C LYS A 163 15.53 -4.61 8.56
N VAL A 164 14.75 -3.60 8.20
CA VAL A 164 14.48 -3.24 6.80
C VAL A 164 14.63 -1.73 6.65
N SER A 165 15.25 -1.28 5.57
CA SER A 165 15.33 0.16 5.26
C SER A 165 13.99 0.65 4.74
N TYR A 166 13.60 1.88 5.07
CA TYR A 166 12.34 2.48 4.61
C TYR A 166 12.11 2.40 3.08
N PHE A 167 13.19 2.44 2.28
CA PHE A 167 13.11 2.40 0.81
C PHE A 167 13.23 1.00 0.22
N SER A 168 13.51 -0.03 1.01
CA SER A 168 13.63 -1.40 0.51
C SER A 168 12.28 -2.11 0.45
N ASN A 169 12.14 -3.01 -0.52
CA ASN A 169 10.97 -3.89 -0.62
C ASN A 169 11.07 -4.95 0.48
N LEU A 170 9.98 -5.18 1.18
CA LEU A 170 9.91 -6.22 2.20
C LEU A 170 9.15 -7.42 1.65
N THR A 171 9.84 -8.55 1.53
CA THR A 171 9.26 -9.81 1.09
C THR A 171 9.14 -10.75 2.27
N PHE A 172 7.93 -11.23 2.52
CA PHE A 172 7.67 -12.35 3.41
C PHE A 172 7.42 -13.59 2.58
N SER A 173 8.02 -14.71 2.96
CA SER A 173 7.69 -16.04 2.43
C SER A 173 7.35 -16.99 3.56
N TRP A 174 6.43 -17.90 3.31
CA TRP A 174 5.95 -18.85 4.30
C TRP A 174 5.66 -20.22 3.68
N LYS A 175 5.47 -21.21 4.55
CA LYS A 175 5.10 -22.57 4.18
C LYS A 175 4.12 -23.13 5.22
N GLY A 176 3.10 -23.82 4.75
CA GLY A 176 2.19 -24.63 5.56
C GLY A 176 2.57 -26.10 5.51
N ILE A 177 2.32 -26.80 6.61
CA ILE A 177 2.47 -28.25 6.73
C ILE A 177 1.14 -28.77 7.26
N ASP A 178 0.53 -29.66 6.49
CA ASP A 178 -0.62 -30.44 6.93
C ASP A 178 -0.12 -31.85 7.27
N PRO A 179 -0.38 -32.38 8.48
CA PRO A 179 -0.02 -33.74 8.85
C PRO A 179 -0.58 -34.84 7.93
N TRP A 180 -1.71 -34.59 7.26
CA TRP A 180 -2.45 -35.61 6.50
C TRP A 180 -2.34 -35.47 4.98
N GLU A 181 -1.83 -34.34 4.49
CA GLU A 181 -1.76 -34.03 3.06
C GLU A 181 -0.32 -34.17 2.54
N THR A 182 -0.04 -35.24 1.79
CA THR A 182 1.32 -35.56 1.28
C THR A 182 1.92 -34.47 0.39
N ASN A 183 1.09 -33.60 -0.21
CA ASN A 183 1.48 -32.45 -1.04
C ASN A 183 0.95 -31.12 -0.47
N SER A 184 1.03 -30.93 0.86
CA SER A 184 0.45 -29.79 1.60
C SER A 184 0.75 -28.38 1.04
N SER A 185 1.82 -28.16 0.27
CA SER A 185 2.10 -26.81 -0.26
C SER A 185 1.20 -26.37 -1.43
N GLU A 186 0.55 -27.31 -2.14
CA GLU A 186 -0.27 -26.97 -3.32
C GLU A 186 -1.77 -26.85 -3.03
N GLU A 187 -2.24 -27.48 -1.95
CA GLU A 187 -3.65 -27.54 -1.56
C GLU A 187 -4.00 -26.51 -0.47
N LEU A 188 -3.04 -26.18 0.42
CA LEU A 188 -3.22 -25.16 1.45
C LEU A 188 -3.41 -23.76 0.86
N VAL A 189 -4.34 -23.02 1.46
CA VAL A 189 -4.55 -21.60 1.22
C VAL A 189 -4.17 -20.78 2.45
N TYR A 190 -3.69 -19.56 2.24
CA TYR A 190 -3.11 -18.73 3.30
C TYR A 190 -3.82 -17.40 3.42
N SER A 191 -3.96 -16.94 4.66
CA SER A 191 -4.44 -15.61 5.00
C SER A 191 -3.37 -14.92 5.84
N TYR A 192 -3.11 -13.65 5.55
CA TYR A 192 -2.08 -12.87 6.23
C TYR A 192 -2.61 -11.52 6.69
N ARG A 193 -1.93 -10.93 7.68
CA ARG A 193 -2.19 -9.56 8.15
C ARG A 193 -0.92 -8.91 8.66
N ILE A 194 -0.94 -7.59 8.70
CA ILE A 194 0.11 -6.77 9.31
C ILE A 194 -0.48 -5.98 10.47
N ASP A 195 0.28 -5.81 11.55
CA ASP A 195 -0.06 -4.95 12.71
C ASP A 195 -1.46 -5.16 13.31
N ASN A 196 -1.91 -6.42 13.36
CA ASN A 196 -3.26 -6.81 13.83
C ASN A 196 -4.42 -6.20 13.03
N GLU A 197 -4.19 -5.76 11.79
CA GLU A 197 -5.25 -5.39 10.87
C GLU A 197 -6.18 -6.59 10.55
N ASN A 198 -7.20 -6.33 9.74
CA ASN A 198 -8.07 -7.38 9.24
C ASN A 198 -7.27 -8.39 8.41
N TRP A 199 -7.59 -9.67 8.61
CA TRP A 199 -7.05 -10.76 7.81
C TRP A 199 -7.37 -10.57 6.32
N SER A 200 -6.39 -10.87 5.47
CA SER A 200 -6.62 -10.95 4.03
C SER A 200 -7.58 -12.11 3.69
N PRO A 201 -8.23 -12.09 2.51
CA PRO A 201 -8.80 -13.28 1.91
C PRO A 201 -7.79 -14.42 1.85
N PHE A 202 -8.28 -15.66 1.85
CA PHE A 202 -7.44 -16.83 1.66
C PHE A 202 -6.98 -16.92 0.20
N VAL A 203 -5.66 -17.05 0.01
CA VAL A 203 -5.00 -17.11 -1.30
C VAL A 203 -3.96 -18.22 -1.33
N ARG A 204 -3.70 -18.80 -2.51
CA ARG A 204 -2.66 -19.83 -2.70
C ARG A 204 -1.23 -19.29 -2.72
N GLN A 205 -1.06 -17.97 -2.68
CA GLN A 205 0.27 -17.37 -2.70
C GLN A 205 1.03 -17.71 -1.40
N THR A 206 2.31 -18.01 -1.53
CA THR A 206 3.22 -18.33 -0.40
C THR A 206 4.19 -17.20 -0.08
N SER A 207 3.99 -16.03 -0.71
CA SER A 207 4.79 -14.85 -0.44
C SER A 207 3.99 -13.56 -0.61
N LYS A 208 4.39 -12.52 0.12
CA LYS A 208 3.81 -11.18 0.03
C LYS A 208 4.91 -10.12 0.05
N ASN A 209 4.77 -9.16 -0.87
CA ASN A 209 5.60 -7.96 -0.91
C ASN A 209 4.86 -6.77 -0.32
N TYR A 210 5.53 -6.04 0.56
CA TYR A 210 5.12 -4.75 1.09
C TYR A 210 6.08 -3.65 0.63
N PHE A 211 5.52 -2.47 0.40
CA PHE A 211 6.25 -1.29 -0.04
C PHE A 211 5.95 -0.13 0.93
N LYS A 212 7.00 0.60 1.33
CA LYS A 212 6.89 1.86 2.08
C LYS A 212 6.00 1.75 3.33
N LEU A 213 6.34 0.83 4.21
CA LEU A 213 5.72 0.76 5.54
C LEU A 213 6.18 1.95 6.40
N PRO A 214 5.36 2.40 7.37
CA PRO A 214 5.77 3.41 8.35
C PRO A 214 7.07 3.03 9.05
N ASN A 215 7.79 4.01 9.60
CA ASN A 215 8.96 3.74 10.41
C ASN A 215 8.52 3.22 11.79
N GLY A 216 9.16 2.16 12.28
CA GLY A 216 8.85 1.61 13.59
C GLY A 216 8.89 0.09 13.65
N GLN A 217 8.36 -0.44 14.75
CA GLN A 217 8.16 -1.87 14.94
C GLN A 217 6.85 -2.29 14.31
N HIS A 218 6.89 -3.42 13.62
CA HIS A 218 5.75 -4.03 12.96
C HIS A 218 5.68 -5.52 13.28
N SER A 219 4.49 -6.08 13.11
CA SER A 219 4.26 -7.51 13.21
C SER A 219 3.58 -8.03 11.95
N PHE A 220 4.06 -9.16 11.44
CA PHE A 220 3.44 -9.88 10.35
C PHE A 220 2.95 -11.23 10.85
N GLU A 221 1.70 -11.56 10.50
CA GLU A 221 1.07 -12.82 10.86
C GLU A 221 0.53 -13.50 9.61
N VAL A 222 0.70 -14.81 9.54
CA VAL A 222 0.16 -15.65 8.47
C VAL A 222 -0.37 -16.96 9.05
N ARG A 223 -1.49 -17.42 8.50
CA ARG A 223 -2.13 -18.69 8.87
C ARG A 223 -2.59 -19.44 7.62
N ALA A 224 -2.50 -20.75 7.69
CA ALA A 224 -2.97 -21.67 6.66
C ALA A 224 -4.41 -22.12 6.95
N ARG A 225 -5.09 -22.56 5.89
CA ARG A 225 -6.32 -23.32 5.91
C ARG A 225 -6.19 -24.46 4.92
N ASP A 226 -6.65 -25.64 5.31
CA ASP A 226 -6.66 -26.84 4.47
C ASP A 226 -7.91 -26.93 3.58
N SER A 227 -7.98 -28.04 2.84
CA SER A 227 -9.12 -28.42 1.99
C SER A 227 -10.40 -28.67 2.80
N ASP A 228 -10.24 -29.10 4.06
CA ASP A 228 -11.32 -29.44 5.00
C ASP A 228 -11.84 -28.24 5.80
N LEU A 229 -11.28 -27.06 5.54
CA LEU A 229 -11.61 -25.77 6.15
C LEU A 229 -11.10 -25.58 7.59
N ASN A 230 -10.20 -26.44 8.07
CA ASN A 230 -9.51 -26.20 9.33
C ASN A 230 -8.52 -25.06 9.17
N ILE A 231 -8.54 -24.12 10.12
CA ILE A 231 -7.67 -22.95 10.10
C ILE A 231 -6.64 -23.08 11.21
N ASP A 232 -5.38 -22.79 10.90
CA ASP A 232 -4.31 -22.69 11.88
C ASP A 232 -4.66 -21.67 12.98
N HIS A 233 -4.86 -22.18 14.21
CA HIS A 233 -5.17 -21.39 15.40
C HIS A 233 -3.92 -20.77 16.04
N THR A 234 -2.73 -21.19 15.59
CA THR A 234 -1.42 -20.72 16.04
C THR A 234 -0.69 -20.00 14.91
N PRO A 235 -1.20 -18.84 14.44
CA PRO A 235 -0.65 -18.15 13.29
C PRO A 235 0.84 -17.89 13.46
N ALA A 236 1.61 -18.13 12.38
CA ALA A 236 3.03 -17.83 12.35
C ALA A 236 3.21 -16.32 12.46
N LYS A 237 3.83 -15.87 13.55
CA LYS A 237 4.01 -14.45 13.87
C LYS A 237 5.48 -14.09 13.91
N VAL A 238 5.84 -13.04 13.17
CA VAL A 238 7.20 -12.48 13.15
C VAL A 238 7.18 -10.98 13.43
N TYR A 239 8.25 -10.49 14.05
CA TYR A 239 8.44 -9.08 14.34
C TYR A 239 9.59 -8.52 13.50
N PHE A 240 9.42 -7.32 12.99
CA PHE A 240 10.45 -6.63 12.22
C PHE A 240 10.40 -5.13 12.47
N THR A 241 11.50 -4.44 12.16
CA THR A 241 11.64 -2.99 12.34
C THR A 241 11.99 -2.31 11.02
N VAL A 242 11.20 -1.31 10.65
CA VAL A 242 11.47 -0.42 9.51
C VAL A 242 12.29 0.76 10.02
N ILE A 243 13.55 0.80 9.59
CA ILE A 243 14.53 1.80 10.02
C ILE A 243 14.26 3.10 9.24
N PRO A 244 14.12 4.25 9.93
CA PRO A 244 13.93 5.53 9.28
C PRO A 244 15.12 5.91 8.37
N PRO A 245 14.87 6.64 7.27
CA PRO A 245 15.93 7.16 6.42
C PRO A 245 16.98 7.95 7.21
N VAL A 246 18.22 7.92 6.74
CA VAL A 246 19.36 8.56 7.43
C VAL A 246 19.08 10.02 7.80
N TYR A 247 18.43 10.77 6.91
CA TYR A 247 18.11 12.19 7.14
C TYR A 247 17.09 12.46 8.26
N MET A 248 16.34 11.44 8.70
CA MET A 248 15.42 11.53 9.84
C MET A 248 16.06 11.05 11.16
N GLN A 249 17.26 10.45 11.11
CA GLN A 249 17.90 9.92 12.30
C GLN A 249 18.55 11.03 13.12
N LYS A 250 18.40 10.97 14.45
CA LYS A 250 18.86 12.03 15.37
C LYS A 250 20.35 12.37 15.21
N TRP A 251 21.21 11.37 15.05
CA TRP A 251 22.65 11.57 14.90
C TRP A 251 22.99 12.36 13.62
N PHE A 252 22.26 12.12 12.53
CA PHE A 252 22.47 12.82 11.27
C PHE A 252 21.97 14.26 11.37
N LEU A 253 20.81 14.47 12.00
CA LEU A 253 20.31 15.82 12.29
C LEU A 253 21.29 16.62 13.15
N THR A 254 21.90 16.01 14.17
CA THR A 254 22.93 16.67 14.97
C THR A 254 24.18 16.98 14.14
N LEU A 255 24.61 16.05 13.29
CA LEU A 255 25.75 16.28 12.40
C LEU A 255 25.48 17.43 11.42
N MET A 256 24.30 17.45 10.79
CA MET A 256 23.89 18.54 9.89
C MET A 256 23.80 19.89 10.63
N ALA A 257 23.26 19.91 11.84
CA ALA A 257 23.21 21.12 12.66
C ALA A 257 24.62 21.64 12.98
N THR A 258 25.55 20.77 13.38
CA THR A 258 26.94 21.18 13.64
C THR A 258 27.65 21.69 12.39
N PHE A 259 27.40 21.07 11.23
CA PHE A 259 27.96 21.50 9.95
C PHE A 259 27.45 22.89 9.54
N VAL A 260 26.14 23.14 9.68
CA VAL A 260 25.54 24.46 9.42
C VAL A 260 26.06 25.51 10.40
N SER A 261 26.19 25.18 11.69
CA SER A 261 26.77 26.09 12.69
C SER A 261 28.23 26.42 12.39
N LEU A 262 29.02 25.46 11.92
CA LEU A 262 30.41 25.69 11.51
C LEU A 262 30.49 26.62 10.29
N ILE A 263 29.64 26.42 9.28
CA ILE A 263 29.57 27.30 8.11
C ILE A 263 29.18 28.71 8.53
N ALA A 264 28.14 28.86 9.36
CA ALA A 264 27.71 30.16 9.86
C ALA A 264 28.83 30.86 10.66
N PHE A 265 29.57 30.11 11.48
CA PHE A 265 30.73 30.61 12.21
C PHE A 265 31.85 31.09 11.28
N LEU A 266 32.19 30.30 10.25
CA LEU A 266 33.22 30.69 9.27
C LEU A 266 32.81 31.93 8.48
N LEU A 267 31.55 32.02 8.04
CA LEU A 267 31.02 33.19 7.34
C LEU A 267 31.04 34.44 8.24
N ALA A 268 30.62 34.31 9.50
CA ALA A 268 30.70 35.40 10.47
C ALA A 268 32.15 35.86 10.69
N ARG A 269 33.11 34.92 10.79
CA ARG A 269 34.53 35.24 10.92
C ARG A 269 35.08 35.99 9.71
N ILE A 270 34.70 35.57 8.49
CA ILE A 270 35.09 36.25 7.25
C ILE A 270 34.51 37.67 7.23
N PHE A 271 33.23 37.83 7.56
CA PHE A 271 32.58 39.13 7.60
C PHE A 271 33.22 40.08 8.63
N LEU A 272 33.48 39.59 9.85
CA LEU A 272 34.17 40.35 10.89
C LEU A 272 35.60 40.74 10.48
N LYS A 273 36.32 39.84 9.82
CA LYS A 273 37.67 40.13 9.29
C LYS A 273 37.60 41.21 8.21
N ASN A 274 36.67 41.11 7.27
CA ASN A 274 36.48 42.11 6.22
C ASN A 274 36.15 43.49 6.80
N LYS A 275 35.28 43.55 7.82
CA LYS A 275 34.99 44.80 8.53
C LYS A 275 36.26 45.40 9.16
N LYS A 276 37.08 44.58 9.82
CA LYS A 276 38.33 45.03 10.44
C LYS A 276 39.38 45.49 9.42
N ILE A 277 39.42 44.85 8.25
CA ILE A 277 40.28 45.27 7.12
C ILE A 277 39.84 46.66 6.62
N HIS A 278 38.54 46.86 6.40
CA HIS A 278 38.02 48.17 5.98
C HIS A 278 38.30 49.28 7.01
N GLU A 279 38.14 49.00 8.31
CA GLU A 279 38.50 49.95 9.36
C GLU A 279 40.00 50.29 9.32
N LEU A 280 40.87 49.30 9.11
CA LEU A 280 42.32 49.52 9.00
C LEU A 280 42.69 50.37 7.77
N ASP A 281 42.06 50.14 6.63
CA ASP A 281 42.27 50.93 5.41
C ASP A 281 41.85 52.39 5.59
N THR A 282 40.72 52.63 6.27
CA THR A 282 40.28 54.00 6.58
C THR A 282 41.24 54.70 7.55
N LEU A 283 41.79 54.00 8.54
CA LEU A 283 42.79 54.54 9.47
C LEU A 283 44.11 54.87 8.76
N LYS A 284 44.57 53.99 7.86
CA LYS A 284 45.75 54.24 7.01
C LYS A 284 45.56 55.49 6.17
N LEU A 285 44.43 55.61 5.47
CA LEU A 285 44.14 56.78 4.65
C LEU A 285 44.12 58.07 5.49
N LYS A 286 43.46 58.06 6.66
CA LYS A 286 43.44 59.22 7.58
C LYS A 286 44.85 59.61 8.06
N LEU A 287 45.71 58.64 8.35
CA LEU A 287 47.10 58.90 8.73
C LEU A 287 47.89 59.52 7.58
N PHE A 288 47.80 58.95 6.38
CA PHE A 288 48.46 59.51 5.20
C PHE A 288 47.96 60.91 4.89
N THR A 289 46.65 61.18 4.98
CA THR A 289 46.11 62.53 4.79
C THR A 289 46.59 63.49 5.86
N ASN A 290 46.63 63.09 7.14
CA ASN A 290 47.07 63.96 8.24
C ASN A 290 48.58 64.28 8.15
N ILE A 291 49.44 63.29 7.91
CA ILE A 291 50.88 63.51 7.70
C ILE A 291 51.11 64.40 6.48
N SER A 292 50.40 64.12 5.38
CA SER A 292 50.51 64.96 4.17
C SER A 292 50.06 66.39 4.45
N HIS A 293 49.00 66.58 5.24
CA HIS A 293 48.52 67.91 5.61
C HIS A 293 49.54 68.63 6.50
N GLU A 294 50.13 67.96 7.50
CA GLU A 294 51.16 68.53 8.39
C GLU A 294 52.49 68.83 7.70
N LEU A 295 52.89 68.05 6.69
CA LEU A 295 54.09 68.33 5.89
C LEU A 295 53.88 69.48 4.91
N ARG A 296 52.65 69.67 4.41
CA ARG A 296 52.33 70.75 3.46
C ARG A 296 52.19 72.11 4.15
N THR A 297 51.77 72.13 5.42
CA THR A 297 51.62 73.36 6.20
C THR A 297 52.92 74.19 6.36
N PRO A 298 54.12 73.64 6.66
CA PRO A 298 55.36 74.40 6.65
C PRO A 298 55.90 74.63 5.23
N PHE A 299 55.62 73.76 4.26
CA PHE A 299 56.11 73.92 2.88
C PHE A 299 55.48 75.10 2.14
N ASN A 300 54.19 75.39 2.37
CA ASN A 300 53.55 76.60 1.83
C ASN A 300 54.04 77.90 2.48
N VAL A 301 54.62 77.83 3.69
CA VAL A 301 55.20 78.99 4.37
C VAL A 301 56.62 79.26 3.85
N ASN A 302 57.40 78.23 3.51
CA ASN A 302 58.77 78.40 2.96
C ASN A 302 58.83 78.67 1.45
N SER A 303 57.90 78.17 0.63
CA SER A 303 57.95 78.39 -0.83
C SER A 303 57.57 79.80 -1.27
N ARG A 304 57.06 80.65 -0.36
CA ARG A 304 56.85 82.08 -0.61
C ARG A 304 58.09 82.94 -0.37
N ALA A 305 59.14 82.41 0.26
CA ALA A 305 60.32 83.18 0.64
C ALA A 305 61.54 83.02 -0.30
N VAL A 306 61.50 82.14 -1.30
CA VAL A 306 62.70 81.76 -2.08
C VAL A 306 62.48 81.83 -3.62
N GLY A 307 61.39 82.47 -4.07
CA GLY A 307 61.00 82.49 -5.48
C GLY A 307 61.26 83.79 -6.25
N GLU A 308 62.01 84.74 -5.71
CA GLU A 308 62.43 85.95 -6.40
C GLU A 308 63.95 86.04 -6.42
N THR A 309 64.59 85.56 -7.49
CA THR A 309 65.78 86.12 -8.15
C THR A 309 66.33 85.12 -9.18
N TYR A 310 66.77 85.69 -10.31
CA TYR A 310 67.50 85.07 -11.43
C TYR A 310 66.68 84.47 -12.59
N ALA A 311 66.44 85.35 -13.56
CA ALA A 311 66.28 85.05 -14.97
C ALA A 311 67.66 84.79 -15.64
N LEU A 312 67.69 83.97 -16.71
CA LEU A 312 68.31 84.21 -18.04
C LEU A 312 68.44 82.91 -18.89
N ASN A 313 67.51 82.75 -19.84
CA ASN A 313 67.58 82.39 -21.30
C ASN A 313 68.89 81.87 -21.97
N PRO A 314 68.88 81.38 -23.26
CA PRO A 314 68.29 80.16 -23.85
C PRO A 314 69.33 79.34 -24.70
N GLY A 315 68.96 78.16 -25.24
CA GLY A 315 69.79 77.45 -26.24
C GLY A 315 69.23 76.09 -26.70
N GLN A 316 69.17 75.88 -28.02
CA GLN A 316 68.42 74.87 -28.76
C GLN A 316 69.06 73.46 -28.86
N GLN A 317 68.23 72.43 -29.06
CA GLN A 317 68.14 71.51 -30.25
C GLN A 317 67.45 70.20 -29.81
N ASN A 318 66.21 69.91 -30.21
CA ASN A 318 65.67 69.39 -31.48
C ASN A 318 65.77 67.86 -31.69
N HIS A 319 64.60 67.30 -32.06
CA HIS A 319 64.33 66.05 -32.80
C HIS A 319 64.35 64.72 -32.03
N SER A 320 63.52 63.72 -32.32
CA SER A 320 62.16 63.58 -32.90
C SER A 320 61.88 62.06 -32.95
N ARG A 321 60.60 61.68 -32.80
CA ARG A 321 59.87 60.50 -33.37
C ARG A 321 58.79 60.04 -32.37
N THR A 322 57.48 60.20 -32.61
CA THR A 322 56.58 59.45 -33.53
C THR A 322 56.69 57.92 -33.32
N THR A 323 55.66 57.10 -33.20
CA THR A 323 54.21 57.19 -33.48
C THR A 323 53.60 55.90 -32.90
N GLU A 324 52.35 55.93 -32.48
CA GLU A 324 51.24 55.17 -33.06
C GLU A 324 50.65 54.06 -32.17
N THR A 325 49.39 54.34 -31.85
CA THR A 325 48.26 53.45 -31.59
C THR A 325 48.14 52.28 -32.57
N LEU A 326 47.74 51.11 -32.07
CA LEU A 326 46.79 50.25 -32.77
C LEU A 326 46.02 49.36 -31.79
N SER A 327 44.70 49.52 -31.85
CA SER A 327 43.65 48.69 -31.30
C SER A 327 43.48 47.42 -32.14
N THR A 328 43.05 46.32 -31.51
CA THR A 328 42.06 45.38 -32.07
C THR A 328 41.57 44.41 -30.98
N PRO A 329 40.26 44.08 -30.93
CA PRO A 329 39.68 43.13 -30.00
C PRO A 329 39.46 41.76 -30.66
N ILE A 330 39.55 40.65 -29.89
CA ILE A 330 39.13 39.32 -30.37
C ILE A 330 38.16 38.65 -29.38
N ARG A 331 36.90 38.64 -29.83
CA ARG A 331 35.86 37.59 -29.79
C ARG A 331 35.79 36.58 -28.64
N LYS A 332 34.62 36.61 -28.00
CA LYS A 332 33.93 35.49 -27.31
C LYS A 332 33.68 34.32 -28.28
N GLY A 333 33.88 33.10 -27.79
CA GLY A 333 33.36 31.85 -28.35
C GLY A 333 32.59 31.10 -27.26
N SER A 334 31.40 30.61 -27.62
CA SER A 334 30.47 29.84 -26.81
C SER A 334 30.59 28.33 -27.08
N CYS A 335 29.99 27.53 -26.18
CA CYS A 335 29.40 26.19 -26.35
C CYS A 335 30.06 24.96 -25.68
N GLY A 336 29.18 24.15 -25.06
CA GLY A 336 29.27 22.69 -24.80
C GLY A 336 29.81 22.33 -23.41
N TRP A 337 29.13 21.60 -22.53
CA TRP A 337 28.00 20.66 -22.62
C TRP A 337 27.20 20.69 -21.31
#